data_AF-A8H1V4-F1
#
_entry.id   AF-A8H1V4-F1
#
_cell.length_a   1.000
_cell.length_b   1.000
_cell.length_c   1.000
_cell.angle_alpha   90.00
_cell.angle_beta   90.00
_cell.angle_gamma   90.00
#
_symmetry.space_group_name_H-M   'P 1'
#
loop_
_entity.id
_entity.type
_entity.pdbx_description
1 polymer ?
#
loop_
_entity_poly.entity_id
_entity_poly.type
_entity_poly.pdbx_seq_one_letter_code
_entity_poly.pdbx_strand_id
1 'polypeptide(L)'
;MPKDYLRPSLKDDSSVNRALSNMPKSHADSFSEPQLLYLRRALTNNRWQKHMIDSRGSFYLPFLGWRFFYVFLLGRNNRAYTRKEKQLSLVLFLLSVLAFILISLAFGLLLLYLLKSMLGIDILEGTSLGIWDWFKSL
;
A
#
# COMPACT_ATOMS: atom_id res chain seq x y z
N MET A 1 -7.28 -57.03 17.56
CA MET A 1 -6.17 -56.05 17.52
C MET A 1 -6.65 -54.86 16.70
N PRO A 2 -6.62 -53.62 17.24
CA PRO A 2 -6.97 -52.45 16.43
C PRO A 2 -5.91 -52.29 15.34
N LYS A 3 -6.33 -52.03 14.09
CA LYS A 3 -5.40 -51.73 13.00
C LYS A 3 -4.63 -50.47 13.37
N ASP A 4 -3.32 -50.57 13.54
CA ASP A 4 -2.46 -49.41 13.71
C ASP A 4 -2.63 -48.51 12.50
N TYR A 5 -3.27 -47.35 12.71
CA TYR A 5 -3.38 -46.33 11.68
C TYR A 5 -1.98 -45.80 11.39
N LEU A 6 -1.35 -46.33 10.33
CA LEU A 6 -0.10 -45.78 9.82
C LEU A 6 -0.38 -44.33 9.41
N ARG A 7 0.13 -43.37 10.18
CA ARG A 7 0.05 -41.96 9.79
C ARG A 7 0.87 -41.82 8.49
N PRO A 8 0.32 -41.20 7.43
CA PRO A 8 1.11 -40.87 6.26
C PRO A 8 2.35 -40.08 6.68
N SER A 9 3.51 -40.40 6.10
CA SER A 9 4.74 -39.66 6.44
C SER A 9 4.56 -38.20 6.04
N LEU A 10 5.13 -37.29 6.83
CA LEU A 10 5.13 -35.87 6.47
C LEU A 10 5.93 -35.58 5.19
N LYS A 11 6.76 -36.53 4.71
CA LYS A 11 7.42 -36.47 3.40
C LYS A 11 6.44 -36.53 2.22
N ASP A 12 5.27 -37.14 2.41
CA ASP A 12 4.26 -37.29 1.35
C ASP A 12 3.39 -36.03 1.18
N ASP A 13 3.49 -35.06 2.10
CA ASP A 13 2.83 -33.76 1.96
C ASP A 13 3.40 -33.01 0.74
N SER A 14 2.52 -32.51 -0.14
CA SER A 14 2.92 -31.90 -1.41
C SER A 14 3.84 -30.68 -1.27
N SER A 15 3.67 -29.90 -0.19
CA SER A 15 4.50 -28.72 0.08
C SER A 15 5.89 -29.12 0.58
N VAL A 16 5.95 -30.13 1.44
CA VAL A 16 7.18 -30.68 2.00
C VAL A 16 7.96 -31.42 0.92
N ASN A 17 7.31 -32.30 0.16
CA ASN A 17 7.92 -33.04 -0.95
C ASN A 17 8.55 -32.09 -1.97
N ARG A 18 7.82 -31.05 -2.39
CA ARG A 18 8.36 -30.03 -3.32
C ARG A 18 9.59 -29.31 -2.75
N ALA A 19 9.64 -29.05 -1.44
CA ALA A 19 10.80 -28.43 -0.81
C ALA A 19 11.99 -29.40 -0.78
N LEU A 20 11.75 -30.67 -0.42
CA LEU A 20 12.77 -31.71 -0.36
C LEU A 20 13.29 -32.11 -1.75
N SER A 21 12.46 -32.03 -2.80
CA SER A 21 12.88 -32.35 -4.17
C SER A 21 13.87 -31.34 -4.75
N ASN A 22 13.92 -30.12 -4.18
CA ASN A 22 14.83 -29.06 -4.61
C ASN A 22 16.21 -29.11 -3.91
N MET A 23 16.48 -30.14 -3.11
CA MET A 23 17.75 -30.34 -2.43
C MET A 23 18.37 -31.70 -2.77
N PRO A 24 19.69 -31.87 -2.60
CA PRO A 24 20.33 -33.18 -2.75
C PRO A 24 19.67 -34.23 -1.86
N LYS A 25 19.47 -35.44 -2.39
CA LYS A 25 18.80 -36.55 -1.68
C LYS A 25 19.43 -36.84 -0.31
N SER A 26 20.75 -36.78 -0.22
CA SER A 26 21.48 -36.98 1.04
C SER A 26 21.07 -36.01 2.15
N HIS A 27 20.66 -34.79 1.81
CA HIS A 27 20.19 -33.80 2.77
C HIS A 27 18.67 -33.90 2.97
N ALA A 28 17.91 -34.16 1.92
CA ALA A 28 16.47 -34.41 2.00
C ALA A 28 16.13 -35.55 2.96
N ASP A 29 16.92 -36.62 2.92
CA ASP A 29 16.70 -37.81 3.74
C ASP A 29 17.17 -37.66 5.18
N SER A 30 17.97 -36.63 5.48
CA SER A 30 18.43 -36.33 6.84
C SER A 30 17.34 -35.71 7.75
N PHE A 31 16.21 -35.29 7.18
CA PHE A 31 15.11 -34.70 7.95
C PHE A 31 14.32 -35.75 8.73
N SER A 32 14.26 -35.56 10.05
CA SER A 32 13.40 -36.31 10.96
C SER A 32 11.94 -35.86 10.92
N GLU A 33 11.01 -36.73 11.33
CA GLU A 33 9.56 -36.42 11.37
C GLU A 33 9.21 -35.11 12.14
N PRO A 34 9.80 -34.80 13.32
CA PRO A 34 9.57 -33.51 13.96
C PRO A 34 10.07 -32.32 13.12
N GLN A 35 11.22 -32.45 12.44
CA GLN A 35 11.74 -31.40 11.57
C GLN A 35 10.84 -31.18 10.35
N LEU A 36 10.31 -32.26 9.76
CA LEU A 36 9.34 -32.19 8.68
C LEU A 36 8.03 -31.51 9.12
N LEU A 37 7.59 -31.73 10.36
CA LEU A 37 6.43 -31.05 10.93
C LEU A 37 6.64 -29.53 11.03
N TYR A 38 7.78 -29.10 11.57
CA TYR A 38 8.11 -27.68 11.67
C TYR A 38 8.39 -27.04 10.30
N LEU A 39 8.99 -27.78 9.37
CA LEU A 39 9.19 -27.36 7.99
C LEU A 39 7.84 -27.11 7.30
N ARG A 40 6.91 -28.07 7.39
CA ARG A 40 5.54 -27.92 6.87
C ARG A 40 4.84 -26.69 7.44
N ARG A 41 4.97 -26.48 8.76
CA ARG A 41 4.39 -25.32 9.44
C ARG A 41 4.99 -24.01 8.95
N ALA A 42 6.30 -23.96 8.72
CA ALA A 42 6.99 -22.79 8.18
C ALA A 42 6.56 -22.50 6.73
N LEU A 43 6.45 -23.53 5.89
CA LEU A 43 6.01 -23.42 4.49
C LEU A 43 4.56 -22.92 4.39
N THR A 44 3.69 -23.41 5.26
CA THR A 44 2.25 -23.05 5.27
C THR A 44 2.01 -21.65 5.84
N ASN A 45 2.84 -21.20 6.79
CA ASN A 45 2.66 -19.91 7.47
C ASN A 45 3.38 -18.74 6.77
N ASN A 46 3.79 -18.91 5.51
CA ASN A 46 4.41 -17.85 4.72
C ASN A 46 3.40 -16.75 4.35
N ARG A 47 3.21 -15.80 5.28
CA ARG A 47 2.37 -14.60 5.09
C ARG A 47 2.85 -13.67 3.97
N TRP A 48 4.06 -13.88 3.45
CA TRP A 48 4.66 -13.09 2.37
C TRP A 48 3.88 -13.15 1.04
N GLN A 49 2.99 -14.15 0.87
CA GLN A 49 2.12 -14.25 -0.32
C GLN A 49 0.74 -13.61 -0.15
N LYS A 50 0.41 -13.02 1.01
CA LYS A 50 -0.86 -12.29 1.15
C LYS A 50 -0.71 -10.88 0.58
N HIS A 51 -0.72 -10.77 -0.75
CA HIS A 51 -1.02 -9.50 -1.39
C HIS A 51 -2.51 -9.20 -1.20
N MET A 52 -2.85 -7.92 -0.99
CA MET A 52 -4.25 -7.52 -0.82
C MET A 52 -5.02 -7.73 -2.13
N ILE A 53 -4.33 -7.57 -3.26
CA ILE A 53 -4.81 -7.89 -4.60
C ILE A 53 -3.73 -8.71 -5.29
N ASP A 54 -4.09 -9.91 -5.73
CA ASP A 54 -3.30 -10.75 -6.63
C ASP A 54 -4.19 -11.19 -7.79
N SER A 55 -4.19 -10.40 -8.87
CA SER A 55 -4.93 -10.71 -10.08
C SER A 55 -3.94 -11.08 -11.18
N ARG A 56 -4.02 -12.33 -11.64
CA ARG A 56 -3.19 -12.85 -12.72
C ARG A 56 -4.09 -13.45 -13.75
N GLY A 57 -3.81 -13.15 -15.01
CA GLY A 57 -4.60 -13.70 -16.09
C GLY A 57 -3.85 -13.65 -17.40
N SER A 58 -4.35 -14.41 -18.36
CA SER A 58 -3.93 -14.31 -19.74
C SER A 58 -5.13 -13.96 -20.60
N PHE A 59 -4.93 -13.09 -21.59
CA PHE A 59 -5.92 -12.88 -22.64
C PHE A 59 -5.29 -13.12 -24.00
N TYR A 60 -6.12 -13.57 -24.93
CA TYR A 60 -5.73 -13.90 -26.29
C TYR A 60 -6.31 -12.87 -27.25
N LEU A 61 -5.48 -12.35 -28.15
CA LEU A 61 -5.92 -11.45 -29.21
C LEU A 61 -6.05 -12.26 -30.51
N PRO A 62 -7.28 -12.62 -30.93
CA PRO A 62 -7.51 -13.54 -32.03
C PRO A 62 -7.00 -13.05 -33.39
N PHE A 63 -6.91 -11.73 -33.56
CA PHE A 63 -6.44 -11.12 -34.80
C PHE A 63 -4.91 -11.01 -34.90
N LEU A 64 -4.19 -11.08 -33.78
CA LEU A 64 -2.72 -11.00 -33.73
C LEU A 64 -2.07 -12.37 -33.47
N GLY A 65 -2.85 -13.38 -33.07
CA GLY A 65 -2.33 -14.71 -32.72
C GLY A 65 -1.48 -14.75 -31.45
N TRP A 66 -1.45 -13.66 -30.68
CA TRP A 66 -0.60 -13.51 -29.50
C TRP A 66 -1.38 -13.73 -28.21
N ARG A 67 -0.73 -14.34 -27.22
CA ARG A 67 -1.22 -14.49 -25.86
C ARG A 67 -0.46 -13.54 -24.96
N PHE A 68 -1.19 -12.65 -24.29
CA PHE A 68 -0.63 -11.74 -23.31
C PHE A 68 -0.92 -12.26 -21.91
N PHE A 69 0.04 -12.10 -21.01
CA PHE A 69 -0.14 -12.37 -19.59
C PHE A 69 -0.05 -11.06 -18.82
N TYR A 70 -0.90 -10.90 -17.83
CA TYR A 70 -0.86 -9.77 -16.92
C TYR A 70 -0.74 -10.26 -15.47
N VAL A 71 -0.01 -9.46 -14.68
CA VAL A 71 0.13 -9.64 -13.24
C VAL A 71 -0.14 -8.30 -12.59
N PHE A 72 -1.21 -8.24 -11.82
CA PHE A 72 -1.56 -7.09 -11.01
C PHE A 72 -1.47 -7.46 -9.54
N LEU A 73 -0.42 -6.94 -8.90
CA LEU A 73 -0.13 -7.15 -7.49
C LEU A 73 -0.23 -5.82 -6.75
N LEU A 74 -1.11 -5.76 -5.76
CA LEU A 74 -1.23 -4.61 -4.88
C LEU A 74 -1.22 -5.06 -3.43
N GLY A 75 -0.44 -4.38 -2.60
CA GLY A 75 -0.33 -4.70 -1.19
C GLY A 75 0.46 -3.66 -0.43
N ARG A 76 0.35 -3.72 0.90
CA ARG A 76 1.11 -2.85 1.80
C ARG A 76 2.59 -3.17 1.68
N ASN A 77 3.40 -2.17 1.35
CA ASN A 77 4.85 -2.31 1.40
C ASN A 77 5.30 -2.37 2.87
N ASN A 78 5.74 -3.55 3.31
CA ASN A 78 6.28 -3.76 4.67
C ASN A 78 7.81 -3.60 4.74
N ARG A 79 8.46 -3.24 3.63
CA ARG A 79 9.89 -2.94 3.61
C ARG A 79 10.14 -1.60 4.29
N ALA A 80 11.32 -1.45 4.89
CA ALA A 80 11.75 -0.15 5.39
C ALA A 80 11.83 0.84 4.23
N TYR A 81 11.33 2.06 4.44
CA TYR A 81 11.40 3.12 3.43
C TYR A 81 12.84 3.35 3.00
N THR A 82 13.03 3.42 1.68
CA THR A 82 14.27 3.84 1.05
C THR A 82 14.56 5.29 1.43
N ARG A 83 15.85 5.69 1.45
CA ARG A 83 16.25 7.08 1.74
C ARG A 83 15.49 8.11 0.90
N LYS A 84 15.30 7.82 -0.40
CA LYS A 84 14.53 8.67 -1.34
C LYS A 84 13.05 8.77 -0.97
N GLU A 85 12.42 7.67 -0.59
CA GLU A 85 11.00 7.65 -0.20
C GLU A 85 10.78 8.45 1.09
N LYS A 86 11.70 8.35 2.06
CA LYS A 86 11.67 9.19 3.27
C LYS A 86 11.77 10.67 2.93
N GLN A 87 12.73 11.05 2.08
CA GLN A 87 12.88 12.44 1.64
C GLN A 87 11.63 12.95 0.92
N LEU A 88 11.06 12.15 0.01
CA LEU A 88 9.82 12.51 -0.69
C LEU A 88 8.66 12.70 0.28
N SER A 89 8.48 11.80 1.25
CA SER A 89 7.41 11.93 2.26
C SER A 89 7.56 13.20 3.09
N LEU A 90 8.80 13.59 3.43
CA LEU A 90 9.09 14.81 4.17
C LEU A 90 8.77 16.04 3.32
N VAL A 91 9.20 16.06 2.04
CA VAL A 91 8.92 17.16 1.12
C VAL A 91 7.42 17.34 0.94
N LEU A 92 6.67 16.25 0.70
CA LEU A 92 5.23 16.29 0.57
C LEU A 92 4.55 16.82 1.85
N PHE A 93 5.01 16.36 3.02
CA PHE A 93 4.50 16.85 4.29
C PHE A 93 4.73 18.35 4.47
N LEU A 94 5.95 18.84 4.18
CA LEU A 94 6.25 20.28 4.26
C LEU A 94 5.41 21.09 3.29
N LEU A 95 5.21 20.62 2.06
CA LEU A 95 4.35 21.28 1.08
C LEU A 95 2.89 21.33 1.56
N SER A 96 2.37 20.25 2.15
CA SER A 96 1.03 20.23 2.72
C SER A 96 0.86 21.22 3.87
N VAL A 97 1.86 21.31 4.77
CA VAL A 97 1.85 22.27 5.88
C VAL A 97 1.90 23.70 5.36
N LEU A 98 2.78 24.00 4.40
CA LEU A 98 2.89 25.32 3.80
C LEU A 98 1.59 25.73 3.11
N ALA A 99 1.00 24.83 2.32
CA ALA A 99 -0.28 25.08 1.65
C ALA A 99 -1.40 25.35 2.67
N PHE A 100 -1.45 24.59 3.77
CA PHE A 100 -2.42 24.80 4.83
C PHE A 100 -2.27 26.18 5.49
N ILE A 101 -1.03 26.61 5.77
CA ILE A 101 -0.75 27.94 6.35
C ILE A 101 -1.18 29.05 5.39
N LEU A 102 -0.85 28.94 4.10
CA LEU A 102 -1.21 29.94 3.10
C LEU A 102 -2.72 30.06 2.92
N ILE A 103 -3.43 28.94 2.87
CA ILE A 103 -4.91 28.93 2.81
C ILE A 103 -5.50 29.56 4.07
N SER A 104 -4.99 29.20 5.24
CA SER A 104 -5.45 29.76 6.52
C SER A 104 -5.20 31.27 6.62
N LEU A 105 -4.03 31.73 6.15
CA LEU A 105 -3.69 33.15 6.10
C LEU A 105 -4.59 33.91 5.14
N ALA A 106 -4.78 33.39 3.92
CA ALA A 106 -5.66 34.00 2.92
C ALA A 106 -7.10 34.10 3.44
N PHE A 107 -7.60 33.04 4.09
CA PHE A 107 -8.93 33.03 4.69
C PHE A 107 -9.03 34.01 5.88
N GLY A 108 -8.02 34.07 6.74
CA GLY A 108 -7.97 35.04 7.85
C GLY A 108 -7.97 36.48 7.35
N LEU A 109 -7.16 36.79 6.33
CA LEU A 109 -7.15 38.11 5.69
C LEU A 109 -8.48 38.44 5.01
N LEU A 110 -9.12 37.46 4.37
CA LEU A 110 -10.45 37.63 3.78
C LEU A 110 -11.50 37.96 4.85
N LEU A 111 -11.51 37.25 5.98
CA LEU A 111 -12.41 37.53 7.10
C LEU A 111 -12.17 38.91 7.69
N LEU A 112 -10.91 39.28 7.93
CA LEU A 112 -10.56 40.62 8.41
C LEU A 112 -10.99 41.70 7.40
N TYR A 113 -10.83 41.44 6.10
CA TYR A 113 -11.30 42.32 5.05
C TYR A 113 -12.82 42.51 5.10
N LEU A 114 -13.60 41.42 5.20
CA LEU A 114 -15.06 41.51 5.28
C LEU A 114 -15.50 42.24 6.55
N LEU A 115 -14.87 41.95 7.70
CA LEU A 115 -15.17 42.60 8.98
C LEU A 115 -14.86 44.10 8.94
N LYS A 116 -13.73 44.52 8.35
CA LYS A 116 -13.43 45.94 8.14
C LYS A 116 -14.51 46.61 7.29
N SER A 117 -14.97 45.94 6.24
CA SER A 117 -15.96 46.47 5.30
C SER A 117 -17.36 46.55 5.93
N MET A 118 -17.70 45.64 6.84
CA MET A 118 -18.91 45.71 7.66
C MET A 118 -18.90 46.90 8.62
N LEU A 119 -17.75 47.17 9.24
CA LEU A 119 -17.59 48.27 10.20
C LEU A 119 -17.50 49.66 9.53
N GLY A 120 -17.42 49.71 8.19
CA GLY A 120 -17.29 50.97 7.44
C GLY A 120 -15.95 51.69 7.68
N ILE A 121 -14.94 50.97 8.16
CA ILE A 121 -13.62 51.54 8.44
C ILE A 121 -12.83 51.60 7.13
N ASP A 122 -12.60 52.81 6.64
CA ASP A 122 -11.82 53.04 5.43
C ASP A 122 -10.34 53.30 5.79
N ILE A 123 -9.51 52.26 5.65
CA ILE A 123 -8.07 52.32 5.97
C ILE A 123 -7.25 52.75 4.73
N LEU A 124 -7.84 52.61 3.53
CA LEU A 124 -7.22 52.92 2.24
C LEU A 124 -8.21 53.70 1.37
N GLU A 125 -8.19 55.02 1.50
CA GLU A 125 -9.07 55.92 0.74
C GLU A 125 -8.96 55.64 -0.77
N GLY A 126 -10.09 55.26 -1.38
CA GLY A 126 -10.21 55.09 -2.84
C GLY A 126 -9.77 53.75 -3.42
N THR A 127 -9.39 52.75 -2.60
CA THR A 127 -9.07 51.40 -3.11
C THR A 127 -9.84 50.30 -2.37
N SER A 128 -10.83 49.70 -3.06
CA SER A 128 -11.54 48.52 -2.57
C SER A 128 -11.34 47.34 -3.53
N LEU A 129 -11.26 46.12 -2.99
CA LEU A 129 -11.08 44.89 -3.79
C LEU A 129 -12.39 44.43 -4.45
N GLY A 130 -13.52 45.12 -4.23
CA GLY A 130 -14.85 44.75 -4.75
C GLY A 130 -15.48 43.49 -4.14
N ILE A 131 -14.74 42.71 -3.34
CA ILE A 131 -15.22 41.46 -2.72
C ILE A 131 -16.42 41.68 -1.79
N TRP A 132 -16.47 42.82 -1.08
CA TRP A 132 -17.57 43.16 -0.18
C TRP A 132 -18.87 43.48 -0.92
N ASP A 133 -18.78 44.19 -2.04
CA ASP A 133 -19.96 44.52 -2.85
C ASP A 133 -20.50 43.26 -3.54
N TRP A 134 -19.61 42.38 -4.01
CA TRP A 134 -20.00 41.04 -4.47
C TRP A 134 -20.69 40.24 -3.36
N PHE A 135 -20.14 40.22 -2.15
CA PHE A 135 -20.77 39.52 -1.01
C PHE A 135 -22.15 40.08 -0.65
N LYS A 136 -22.33 41.41 -0.66
CA LYS A 136 -23.64 42.05 -0.44
C LYS A 136 -24.64 41.78 -1.58
N SER A 137 -24.15 41.46 -2.78
CA SER A 137 -24.98 41.16 -3.95
C SER A 137 -25.43 39.70 -4.04
N LEU A 138 -24.84 38.83 -3.20
CA LEU A 138 -25.22 37.43 -3.04
C LEU A 138 -26.43 37.30 -2.12
#